data_AF-A0A6C0LR78-F1
#
_entry.id   AF-A0A6C0LR78-F1
#
_cell.length_a   1.000
_cell.length_b   1.000
_cell.length_c   1.000
_cell.angle_alpha   90.00
_cell.angle_beta   90.00
_cell.angle_gamma   90.00
#
_symmetry.space_group_name_H-M   'P 1'
#
loop_
_entity.id
_entity.type
_entity.pdbx_description
1 polymer ?
#
loop_
_entity_poly.entity_id
_entity_poly.type
_entity_poly.pdbx_seq_one_letter_code
_entity_poly.pdbx_strand_id
1 'polypeptide(L)'
;MSYDLRCFGWNNCIVPHTLKAVQTFVPKWSDLKILRKKQDENGEDLRLVSSFFQDTTLGPYMPGYTKGKRIDEGSYGNIYLGTRGIYQPKSGKTNGIIHLERDHAMEEVCIKEVRLKITDEERSGTPRTKQKAYEEELRSILAEAFLHALVLKTFETVGIPQRVPKLYEVVGYVRQGHAAESPSDFESVWMTMEMLRGHTLERYLRLHLKPIYMSTDAAKENDQIILDILLQLAHCLHILQTRLHFNHRDIKLNNLFVRHHKDEWIRDLEIEGYGSYTCKQDITLLDFGFSCIGCPIDNNCIINAGSWFEEKDLCFKKDRDLCQFLYALHASYPLDKYISTEFYSFLSKSMIADNCGLSINLFNGVKTDGAPNLAPGRVVFDEGIYTFLKNEGVFAPGCEPLQFLSTLRDYERRK
;
A
#
# COMPACT_ATOMS: atom_id res chain seq x y z
N MET A 1 19.39 9.29 12.20
CA MET A 1 17.91 9.20 12.24
C MET A 1 17.56 7.73 11.95
N SER A 2 16.42 7.22 12.42
CA SER A 2 15.98 5.82 12.21
C SER A 2 14.46 5.75 12.16
N TYR A 3 13.91 4.73 11.50
CA TYR A 3 12.49 4.40 11.54
C TYR A 3 12.22 3.51 12.76
N ASP A 4 11.48 4.02 13.75
CA ASP A 4 11.04 3.22 14.89
C ASP A 4 9.72 2.51 14.57
N LEU A 5 9.77 1.18 14.49
CA LEU A 5 8.63 0.33 14.14
C LEU A 5 8.09 -0.47 15.35
N ARG A 6 8.59 -0.19 16.56
CA ARG A 6 8.19 -0.92 17.78
C ARG A 6 6.72 -0.72 18.14
N CYS A 7 6.15 0.44 17.80
CA CYS A 7 4.75 0.74 18.03
C CYS A 7 3.78 -0.20 17.27
N PHE A 8 4.23 -0.87 16.21
CA PHE A 8 3.38 -1.81 15.44
C PHE A 8 3.35 -3.23 16.02
N GLY A 9 4.11 -3.50 17.09
CA GLY A 9 4.12 -4.78 17.81
C GLY A 9 5.43 -5.56 17.70
N TRP A 10 6.38 -5.10 16.89
CA TRP A 10 7.67 -5.76 16.71
C TRP A 10 8.71 -5.22 17.68
N ASN A 11 8.87 -5.93 18.80
CA ASN A 11 9.84 -5.55 19.83
C ASN A 11 11.24 -5.42 19.20
N ASN A 12 11.95 -4.33 19.52
CA ASN A 12 13.31 -4.03 19.03
C ASN A 12 13.46 -3.78 17.51
N CYS A 13 12.36 -3.56 16.78
CA CYS A 13 12.43 -3.21 15.35
C CYS A 13 12.69 -1.71 15.16
N ILE A 14 13.96 -1.33 15.04
CA ILE A 14 14.39 0.04 14.70
C ILE A 14 15.25 -0.05 13.44
N VAL A 15 14.74 0.47 12.31
CA VAL A 15 15.39 0.36 11.01
C VAL A 15 16.24 1.60 10.73
N PRO A 16 17.53 1.46 10.37
CA PRO A 16 18.34 2.61 9.99
C PRO A 16 17.88 3.22 8.66
N HIS A 17 17.86 4.55 8.50
CA HIS A 17 17.47 5.16 7.21
C HIS A 17 18.39 4.83 6.04
N THR A 18 19.60 4.35 6.31
CA THR A 18 20.48 3.87 5.24
C THR A 18 19.93 2.62 4.56
N LEU A 19 18.96 1.93 5.19
CA LEU A 19 18.36 0.67 4.74
C LEU A 19 19.37 -0.46 4.49
N LYS A 20 20.62 -0.26 4.90
CA LYS A 20 21.66 -1.28 4.91
C LYS A 20 21.17 -2.47 5.72
N ALA A 21 21.14 -3.64 5.07
CA ALA A 21 20.62 -4.89 5.64
C ALA A 21 19.15 -4.80 6.09
N VAL A 22 18.29 -3.99 5.45
CA VAL A 22 16.87 -3.83 5.82
C VAL A 22 16.12 -5.16 5.94
N GLN A 23 16.47 -6.17 5.13
CA GLN A 23 15.89 -7.53 5.20
C GLN A 23 16.05 -8.21 6.56
N THR A 24 17.09 -7.86 7.34
CA THR A 24 17.30 -8.46 8.67
C THR A 24 16.34 -7.91 9.73
N PHE A 25 15.64 -6.83 9.40
CA PHE A 25 14.65 -6.19 10.27
C PHE A 25 13.22 -6.62 9.95
N VAL A 26 13.00 -7.38 8.87
CA VAL A 26 11.68 -7.93 8.54
C VAL A 26 11.25 -8.86 9.70
N PRO A 27 10.09 -8.60 10.33
CA PRO A 27 9.62 -9.39 11.45
C PRO A 27 9.40 -10.84 11.07
N LYS A 28 9.64 -11.73 12.03
CA LYS A 28 9.32 -13.16 11.94
C LYS A 28 7.98 -13.42 12.61
N TRP A 29 7.41 -14.59 12.32
CA TRP A 29 6.18 -15.03 12.99
C TRP A 29 6.30 -15.06 14.52
N SER A 30 7.50 -15.34 15.04
CA SER A 30 7.80 -15.35 16.47
C SER A 30 7.74 -13.96 17.13
N ASP A 31 7.77 -12.90 16.33
CA ASP A 31 7.67 -11.52 16.80
C ASP A 31 6.21 -11.05 16.90
N LEU A 32 5.26 -11.81 16.37
CA LEU A 32 3.84 -11.49 16.44
C LEU A 32 3.28 -11.63 17.85
N LYS A 33 2.61 -10.58 18.32
CA LYS A 33 1.76 -10.65 19.50
C LYS A 33 0.46 -11.35 19.13
N ILE A 34 -0.05 -12.20 20.02
CA ILE A 34 -1.17 -13.10 19.72
C ILE A 34 -2.47 -12.52 20.26
N LEU A 35 -3.53 -12.52 19.45
CA LEU A 35 -4.88 -12.23 19.90
C LEU A 35 -5.38 -13.33 20.82
N ARG A 36 -5.85 -12.95 22.01
CA ARG A 36 -6.47 -13.87 22.96
C ARG A 36 -7.83 -14.35 22.45
N LYS A 37 -8.34 -15.40 23.08
CA LYS A 37 -9.73 -15.82 22.89
C LYS A 37 -10.67 -14.65 23.16
N LYS A 38 -11.77 -14.61 22.41
CA LYS A 38 -12.86 -13.65 22.60
C LYS A 38 -13.31 -13.67 24.07
N GLN A 39 -13.45 -12.49 24.64
CA GLN A 39 -14.07 -12.25 25.93
C GLN A 39 -15.37 -11.47 25.68
N ASP A 40 -16.40 -11.75 26.47
CA ASP A 40 -17.62 -10.94 26.48
C ASP A 40 -17.39 -9.81 27.49
N GLU A 41 -17.31 -8.58 26.99
CA GLU A 41 -17.22 -7.38 27.82
C GLU A 41 -18.38 -6.45 27.45
N ASN A 42 -19.36 -6.34 28.37
CA ASN A 42 -20.57 -5.54 28.17
C ASN A 42 -21.38 -5.90 26.90
N GLY A 43 -21.36 -7.17 26.47
CA GLY A 43 -22.06 -7.62 25.26
C GLY A 43 -21.25 -7.43 23.98
N GLU A 44 -19.99 -6.97 24.06
CA GLU A 44 -19.08 -6.84 22.93
C GLU A 44 -18.04 -7.97 22.88
N ASP A 45 -17.74 -8.40 21.65
CA ASP A 45 -16.75 -9.43 21.34
C ASP A 45 -15.32 -8.87 21.40
N LEU A 46 -14.81 -8.62 22.61
CA LEU A 46 -13.49 -8.05 22.79
C LEU A 46 -12.39 -9.11 22.68
N ARG A 47 -11.31 -8.76 21.96
CA ARG A 47 -10.08 -9.53 21.88
C ARG A 47 -8.90 -8.69 22.31
N LEU A 48 -8.32 -9.02 23.46
CA LEU A 48 -7.06 -8.43 23.92
C LEU A 48 -5.85 -9.18 23.35
N VAL A 49 -4.71 -8.53 23.28
CA VAL A 49 -3.45 -9.18 22.88
C VAL A 49 -2.77 -9.89 24.06
N SER A 50 -1.89 -10.85 23.76
CA SER A 50 -1.21 -11.67 24.75
C SER A 50 -0.20 -10.89 25.60
N SER A 51 0.42 -9.84 25.06
CA SER A 51 1.46 -9.05 25.71
C SER A 51 1.35 -7.55 25.40
N PHE A 52 1.92 -6.72 26.27
CA PHE A 52 1.95 -5.25 26.09
C PHE A 52 2.79 -4.85 24.88
N PHE A 53 2.31 -3.88 24.13
CA PHE A 53 3.06 -3.12 23.15
C PHE A 53 3.94 -2.09 23.85
N GLN A 54 4.99 -1.65 23.16
CA GLN A 54 5.92 -0.63 23.66
C GLN A 54 5.88 0.55 22.70
N ASP A 55 5.32 1.67 23.14
CA ASP A 55 5.37 2.93 22.42
C ASP A 55 6.17 3.93 23.24
N THR A 56 7.15 4.57 22.60
CA THR A 56 7.98 5.61 23.23
C THR A 56 7.19 6.81 23.77
N THR A 57 5.98 7.03 23.26
CA THR A 57 5.10 8.15 23.63
C THR A 57 4.04 7.76 24.66
N LEU A 58 3.50 6.53 24.58
CA LEU A 58 2.39 6.07 25.45
C LEU A 58 2.86 5.15 26.59
N GLY A 59 4.11 4.70 26.58
CA GLY A 59 4.56 3.64 27.48
C GLY A 59 3.98 2.27 27.11
N PRO A 60 3.97 1.31 28.04
CA PRO A 60 3.46 -0.03 27.79
C PRO A 60 1.93 -0.05 27.76
N TYR A 61 1.34 -0.37 26.61
CA TYR A 61 -0.12 -0.42 26.44
C TYR A 61 -0.59 -1.76 25.88
N MET A 62 -1.87 -2.09 26.07
CA MET A 62 -2.49 -3.30 25.53
C MET A 62 -3.66 -2.92 24.63
N PRO A 63 -3.57 -3.10 23.30
CA PRO A 63 -4.72 -2.89 22.44
C PRO A 63 -5.75 -4.01 22.61
N GLY A 64 -7.01 -3.63 22.51
CA GLY A 64 -8.16 -4.52 22.43
C GLY A 64 -9.00 -4.21 21.20
N TYR A 65 -9.54 -5.25 20.58
CA TYR A 65 -10.25 -5.13 19.31
C TYR A 65 -11.63 -5.76 19.37
N THR A 66 -12.61 -5.11 18.76
CA THR A 66 -13.85 -5.77 18.34
C THR A 66 -13.84 -5.88 16.82
N LYS A 67 -14.15 -7.07 16.31
CA LYS A 67 -14.22 -7.33 14.87
C LYS A 67 -15.68 -7.36 14.45
N GLY A 68 -16.09 -6.34 13.72
CA GLY A 68 -17.46 -6.17 13.25
C GLY A 68 -17.69 -6.79 11.87
N LYS A 69 -18.56 -6.13 11.09
CA LYS A 69 -18.99 -6.61 9.78
C LYS A 69 -17.84 -6.60 8.76
N ARG A 70 -17.77 -7.64 7.94
CA ARG A 70 -16.92 -7.67 6.74
C ARG A 70 -17.44 -6.63 5.73
N ILE A 71 -16.61 -5.68 5.35
CA ILE A 71 -16.94 -4.59 4.42
C ILE A 71 -16.42 -4.85 3.01
N ASP A 72 -15.40 -5.69 2.86
CA ASP A 72 -14.84 -6.06 1.55
C ASP A 72 -14.14 -7.43 1.61
N GLU A 73 -14.01 -8.07 0.44
CA GLU A 73 -13.29 -9.32 0.22
C GLU A 73 -12.29 -9.11 -0.93
N GLY A 74 -11.05 -8.74 -0.57
CA GLY A 74 -9.96 -8.58 -1.52
C GLY A 74 -9.28 -9.92 -1.83
N SER A 75 -8.52 -9.97 -2.92
CA SER A 75 -7.81 -11.18 -3.37
C SER A 75 -6.83 -11.75 -2.33
N TYR A 76 -6.31 -10.92 -1.43
CA TYR A 76 -5.29 -11.29 -0.43
C TYR A 76 -5.71 -11.04 1.02
N GLY A 77 -6.95 -10.63 1.29
CA GLY A 77 -7.38 -10.37 2.65
C GLY A 77 -8.85 -9.98 2.76
N ASN A 78 -9.43 -10.31 3.91
CA ASN A 78 -10.78 -9.88 4.27
C ASN A 78 -10.70 -8.57 5.03
N ILE A 79 -11.50 -7.59 4.63
CA ILE A 79 -11.53 -6.28 5.27
C ILE A 79 -12.77 -6.18 6.17
N TYR A 80 -12.55 -5.87 7.44
CA TYR A 80 -13.60 -5.73 8.44
C TYR A 80 -13.63 -4.31 9.01
N LEU A 81 -14.84 -3.81 9.22
CA LEU A 81 -15.05 -2.72 10.16
C LEU A 81 -14.82 -3.27 11.57
N GLY A 82 -14.04 -2.58 12.37
CA GLY A 82 -13.79 -2.94 13.76
C GLY A 82 -13.70 -1.72 14.67
N THR A 83 -13.49 -1.97 15.94
CA THR A 83 -13.11 -0.91 16.88
C THR A 83 -11.86 -1.30 17.67
N ARG A 84 -11.08 -0.30 18.05
CA ARG A 84 -9.81 -0.44 18.76
C ARG A 84 -9.85 0.37 20.04
N GLY A 85 -9.57 -0.27 21.17
CA GLY A 85 -9.40 0.36 22.47
C GLY A 85 -7.97 0.22 22.96
N ILE A 86 -7.49 1.21 23.70
CA ILE A 86 -6.19 1.17 24.36
C ILE A 86 -6.38 0.99 25.85
N TYR A 87 -5.74 -0.05 26.39
CA TYR A 87 -5.82 -0.40 27.79
C TYR A 87 -4.46 -0.21 28.46
N GLN A 88 -4.47 0.46 29.60
CA GLN A 88 -3.30 0.75 30.41
C GLN A 88 -3.35 -0.08 31.71
N PRO A 89 -2.18 -0.47 32.27
CA PRO A 89 -2.15 -1.14 33.55
C PRO A 89 -2.56 -0.17 34.67
N LYS A 90 -3.59 -0.53 35.44
CA LYS A 90 -4.00 0.22 36.63
C LYS A 90 -2.99 0.01 37.76
N SER A 91 -2.68 1.07 38.50
CA SER A 91 -1.80 0.98 39.67
C SER A 91 -2.41 0.04 40.74
N GLY A 92 -1.66 -1.01 41.11
CA GLY A 92 -2.08 -2.05 42.06
C GLY A 92 -2.14 -3.44 41.43
N LYS A 93 -1.25 -4.34 41.87
CA LYS A 93 -1.37 -5.77 41.57
C LYS A 93 -2.20 -6.41 42.68
N THR A 94 -3.35 -6.98 42.35
CA THR A 94 -4.05 -7.88 43.27
C THR A 94 -3.64 -9.30 42.93
N ASN A 95 -2.93 -10.00 43.82
CA ASN A 95 -2.51 -11.39 43.62
C ASN A 95 -1.73 -11.66 42.31
N GLY A 96 -0.93 -10.69 41.85
CA GLY A 96 -0.15 -10.81 40.61
C GLY A 96 -0.94 -10.58 39.32
N ILE A 97 -2.25 -10.34 39.40
CA ILE A 97 -3.10 -9.98 38.26
C ILE A 97 -2.91 -8.49 37.95
N ILE A 98 -2.65 -8.17 36.68
CA ILE A 98 -2.61 -6.80 36.18
C ILE A 98 -4.03 -6.42 35.77
N HIS A 99 -4.62 -5.47 36.49
CA HIS A 99 -5.90 -4.87 36.10
C HIS A 99 -5.67 -3.90 34.96
N LEU A 100 -6.49 -4.00 33.91
CA LEU A 100 -6.44 -3.13 32.75
C LEU A 100 -7.59 -2.13 32.83
N GLU A 101 -7.29 -0.87 32.54
CA GLU A 101 -8.28 0.19 32.43
C GLU A 101 -8.19 0.79 31.03
N ARG A 102 -9.34 0.96 30.39
CA ARG A 102 -9.40 1.55 29.06
C ARG A 102 -9.12 3.06 29.17
N ASP A 103 -8.11 3.51 28.46
CA ASP A 103 -7.62 4.90 28.50
C ASP A 103 -8.60 5.87 27.82
N HIS A 104 -9.14 5.47 26.65
CA HIS A 104 -10.01 6.30 25.82
C HIS A 104 -11.19 5.53 25.24
N ALA A 105 -12.14 6.25 24.64
CA ALA A 105 -13.22 5.63 23.87
C ALA A 105 -12.66 4.74 22.73
N MET A 106 -13.41 3.70 22.37
CA MET A 106 -13.03 2.84 21.25
C MET A 106 -13.02 3.66 19.96
N GLU A 107 -11.94 3.54 19.19
CA GLU A 107 -11.77 4.18 17.89
C GLU A 107 -12.26 3.25 16.79
N GLU A 108 -12.97 3.76 15.79
CA GLU A 108 -13.33 2.99 14.61
C GLU A 108 -12.10 2.72 13.74
N VAL A 109 -11.88 1.44 13.39
CA VAL A 109 -10.71 1.00 12.63
C VAL A 109 -11.09 0.07 11.49
N CYS A 110 -10.18 -0.05 10.54
CA CYS A 110 -10.20 -1.06 9.50
C CYS A 110 -9.28 -2.22 9.90
N ILE A 111 -9.78 -3.45 9.89
CA ILE A 111 -8.99 -4.65 10.17
C ILE A 111 -8.85 -5.43 8.86
N LYS A 112 -7.63 -5.47 8.29
CA LYS A 112 -7.28 -6.38 7.21
C LYS A 112 -6.82 -7.71 7.82
N GLU A 113 -7.67 -8.72 7.71
CA GLU A 113 -7.35 -10.09 8.10
C GLU A 113 -6.81 -10.85 6.88
N VAL A 114 -5.54 -11.24 6.94
CA VAL A 114 -4.91 -12.08 5.94
C VAL A 114 -4.83 -13.50 6.48
N ARG A 115 -5.62 -14.40 5.90
CA ARG A 115 -5.61 -15.84 6.23
C ARG A 115 -4.47 -16.52 5.49
N LEU A 116 -3.82 -17.46 6.15
CA LEU A 116 -2.73 -18.22 5.54
C LEU A 116 -3.28 -19.12 4.42
N LYS A 117 -2.76 -18.98 3.20
CA LYS A 117 -3.13 -19.78 2.04
C LYS A 117 -2.21 -20.99 1.90
N ILE A 118 -2.46 -22.02 2.69
CA ILE A 118 -1.72 -23.29 2.64
C ILE A 118 -2.53 -24.35 1.90
N THR A 119 -1.98 -24.94 0.84
CA THR A 119 -2.65 -25.95 0.02
C THR A 119 -2.82 -27.27 0.78
N ASP A 120 -3.69 -28.15 0.29
CA ASP A 120 -3.90 -29.46 0.90
C ASP A 120 -2.65 -30.35 0.77
N GLU A 121 -1.90 -30.24 -0.33
CA GLU A 121 -0.62 -30.91 -0.51
C GLU A 121 0.43 -30.43 0.50
N GLU A 122 0.51 -29.12 0.75
CA GLU A 122 1.43 -28.55 1.74
C GLU A 122 1.05 -28.95 3.17
N ARG A 123 -0.25 -29.05 3.48
CA ARG A 123 -0.75 -29.51 4.78
C ARG A 123 -0.47 -30.98 5.05
N SER A 124 -0.56 -31.81 4.00
CA SER A 124 -0.35 -33.27 4.06
C SER A 124 1.10 -33.69 3.81
N GLY A 125 1.96 -32.76 3.40
CA GLY A 125 3.38 -32.97 3.19
C GLY A 125 4.15 -33.34 4.48
N THR A 126 5.45 -33.59 4.32
CA THR A 126 6.33 -33.88 5.46
C THR A 126 6.32 -32.73 6.48
N PRO A 127 6.61 -32.97 7.77
CA PRO A 127 6.67 -31.90 8.78
C PRO A 127 7.53 -30.70 8.36
N ARG A 128 8.65 -30.96 7.68
CA ARG A 128 9.55 -29.94 7.13
C ARG A 128 8.90 -29.13 5.99
N THR A 129 8.24 -29.81 5.05
CA THR A 129 7.52 -29.15 3.94
C THR A 129 6.41 -28.27 4.47
N LYS A 130 5.60 -28.80 5.40
CA LYS A 130 4.51 -28.05 6.04
C LYS A 130 5.05 -26.82 6.76
N GLN A 131 6.06 -26.98 7.63
CA GLN A 131 6.63 -25.86 8.36
C GLN A 131 7.14 -24.77 7.41
N LYS A 132 7.87 -25.16 6.36
CA LYS A 132 8.39 -24.22 5.35
C LYS A 132 7.28 -23.42 4.67
N ALA A 133 6.21 -24.08 4.22
CA ALA A 133 5.09 -23.40 3.55
C ALA A 133 4.42 -22.34 4.46
N TYR A 134 4.18 -22.68 5.73
CA TYR A 134 3.64 -21.73 6.70
C TYR A 134 4.60 -20.56 6.99
N GLU A 135 5.91 -20.82 7.08
CA GLU A 135 6.92 -19.78 7.29
C GLU A 135 7.02 -18.83 6.10
N GLU A 136 6.96 -19.34 4.87
CA GLU A 136 7.00 -18.53 3.64
C GLU A 136 5.74 -17.66 3.50
N GLU A 137 4.57 -18.22 3.79
CA GLU A 137 3.31 -17.47 3.78
C GLU A 137 3.31 -16.36 4.85
N LEU A 138 3.65 -16.69 6.09
CA LEU A 138 3.73 -15.68 7.18
C LEU A 138 4.77 -14.61 6.88
N ARG A 139 5.93 -15.00 6.32
CA ARG A 139 6.97 -14.04 5.90
C ARG A 139 6.43 -13.07 4.86
N SER A 140 5.64 -13.54 3.88
CA SER A 140 5.05 -12.68 2.85
C SER A 140 4.07 -11.67 3.43
N ILE A 141 3.21 -12.11 4.37
CA ILE A 141 2.24 -11.25 5.06
C ILE A 141 2.95 -10.21 5.96
N LEU A 142 3.99 -10.63 6.67
CA LEU A 142 4.78 -9.75 7.53
C LEU A 142 5.62 -8.77 6.73
N ALA A 143 6.12 -9.16 5.56
CA ALA A 143 6.81 -8.26 4.63
C ALA A 143 5.85 -7.15 4.15
N GLU A 144 4.60 -7.49 3.80
CA GLU A 144 3.59 -6.49 3.45
C GLU A 144 3.38 -5.48 4.60
N ALA A 145 3.11 -5.98 5.81
CA ALA A 145 2.86 -5.13 6.96
C ALA A 145 4.08 -4.25 7.31
N PHE A 146 5.29 -4.81 7.17
CA PHE A 146 6.55 -4.09 7.37
C PHE A 146 6.76 -2.99 6.33
N LEU A 147 6.46 -3.24 5.05
CA LEU A 147 6.53 -2.23 4.00
C LEU A 147 5.52 -1.11 4.24
N HIS A 148 4.29 -1.42 4.65
CA HIS A 148 3.30 -0.40 5.03
C HIS A 148 3.81 0.46 6.18
N ALA A 149 4.34 -0.14 7.24
CA ALA A 149 4.93 0.56 8.37
C ALA A 149 6.08 1.50 7.95
N LEU A 150 7.01 1.03 7.11
CA LEU A 150 8.12 1.82 6.61
C LEU A 150 7.69 2.98 5.73
N VAL A 151 6.71 2.76 4.84
CA VAL A 151 6.14 3.80 3.97
C VAL A 151 5.47 4.88 4.82
N LEU A 152 4.67 4.49 5.83
CA LEU A 152 4.07 5.43 6.79
C LEU A 152 5.14 6.26 7.49
N LYS A 153 6.15 5.62 8.09
CA LYS A 153 7.24 6.34 8.78
C LYS A 153 8.05 7.22 7.83
N THR A 154 8.18 6.85 6.57
CA THR A 154 8.81 7.70 5.56
C THR A 154 8.00 8.96 5.29
N PHE A 155 6.68 8.83 5.10
CA PHE A 155 5.82 10.00 4.90
C PHE A 155 5.70 10.89 6.15
N GLU A 156 5.78 10.32 7.35
CA GLU A 156 5.89 11.11 8.59
C GLU A 156 7.12 12.03 8.58
N THR A 157 8.28 11.56 8.08
CA THR A 157 9.52 12.38 8.05
C THR A 157 9.45 13.59 7.10
N VAL A 158 8.49 13.61 6.18
CA VAL A 158 8.25 14.71 5.22
C VAL A 158 6.91 15.42 5.46
N GLY A 159 6.24 15.15 6.59
CA GLY A 159 5.04 15.89 7.01
C GLY A 159 3.75 15.57 6.23
N ILE A 160 3.70 14.43 5.55
CA ILE A 160 2.52 13.99 4.76
C ILE A 160 2.06 12.55 5.10
N PRO A 161 1.93 12.18 6.39
CA PRO A 161 1.61 10.80 6.79
C PRO A 161 0.29 10.26 6.22
N GLN A 162 -0.64 11.14 5.84
CA GLN A 162 -1.96 10.77 5.31
C GLN A 162 -1.91 10.12 3.92
N ARG A 163 -0.75 10.08 3.25
CA ARG A 163 -0.56 9.41 1.95
C ARG A 163 -0.64 7.89 2.03
N VAL A 164 -0.72 7.33 3.22
CA VAL A 164 -1.10 5.93 3.48
C VAL A 164 -2.08 5.87 4.66
N PRO A 165 -2.88 4.81 4.80
CA PRO A 165 -3.65 4.61 6.03
C PRO A 165 -2.68 4.53 7.20
N LYS A 166 -3.01 5.14 8.35
CA LYS A 166 -2.23 4.88 9.57
C LYS A 166 -2.33 3.40 9.90
N LEU A 167 -1.18 2.73 10.07
CA LEU A 167 -1.12 1.39 10.65
C LEU A 167 -1.05 1.56 12.17
N TYR A 168 -1.87 0.84 12.92
CA TYR A 168 -1.82 0.85 14.38
C TYR A 168 -0.99 -0.32 14.90
N GLU A 169 -1.42 -1.55 14.59
CA GLU A 169 -0.76 -2.76 15.07
C GLU A 169 -0.87 -3.92 14.08
N VAL A 170 0.08 -4.85 14.21
CA VAL A 170 0.09 -6.13 13.49
C VAL A 170 0.09 -7.26 14.51
N VAL A 171 -0.93 -8.11 14.47
CA VAL A 171 -1.14 -9.17 15.47
C VAL A 171 -1.47 -10.50 14.81
N GLY A 172 -1.03 -11.59 15.42
CA GLY A 172 -1.34 -12.95 14.99
C GLY A 172 -2.65 -13.45 15.60
N TYR A 173 -3.45 -14.14 14.80
CA TYR A 173 -4.61 -14.87 15.28
C TYR A 173 -4.34 -16.36 15.27
N VAL A 174 -4.42 -16.97 16.45
CA VAL A 174 -4.22 -18.41 16.68
C VAL A 174 -5.53 -18.99 17.20
N ARG A 175 -5.96 -20.14 16.65
CA ARG A 175 -7.25 -20.76 17.02
C ARG A 175 -7.39 -21.04 18.52
N GLN A 176 -6.30 -21.44 19.17
CA GLN A 176 -6.28 -21.70 20.60
C GLN A 176 -6.14 -20.43 21.46
N GLY A 177 -5.77 -19.28 20.87
CA GLY A 177 -5.80 -17.96 21.51
C GLY A 177 -4.91 -17.74 22.73
N HIS A 178 -3.83 -18.52 22.91
CA HIS A 178 -2.95 -18.43 24.09
C HIS A 178 -1.48 -18.19 23.71
N ALA A 179 -0.88 -19.09 22.93
CA ALA A 179 0.49 -18.97 22.41
C ALA A 179 0.59 -19.65 21.04
N ALA A 180 1.59 -19.24 20.25
CA ALA A 180 2.04 -19.99 19.08
C ALA A 180 3.41 -20.59 19.39
N GLU A 181 3.51 -21.91 19.30
CA GLU A 181 4.77 -22.65 19.41
C GLU A 181 5.32 -22.97 18.02
N SER A 182 4.45 -22.95 17.00
CA SER A 182 4.81 -23.21 15.61
C SER A 182 4.16 -22.19 14.65
N PRO A 183 4.75 -21.98 13.45
CA PRO A 183 4.12 -21.25 12.36
C PRO A 183 2.73 -21.80 11.99
N SER A 184 2.52 -23.11 12.17
CA SER A 184 1.27 -23.77 11.80
C SER A 184 0.11 -23.54 12.78
N ASP A 185 0.37 -22.86 13.89
CA ASP A 185 -0.66 -22.50 14.87
C ASP A 185 -1.46 -21.27 14.42
N PHE A 186 -0.90 -20.46 13.51
CA PHE A 186 -1.53 -19.24 13.00
C PHE A 186 -2.63 -19.58 11.98
N GLU A 187 -3.79 -18.94 12.16
CA GLU A 187 -4.89 -19.00 11.21
C GLU A 187 -4.93 -17.75 10.32
N SER A 188 -4.59 -16.59 10.90
CA SER A 188 -4.49 -15.33 10.17
C SER A 188 -3.56 -14.33 10.86
N VAL A 189 -3.19 -13.28 10.14
CA VAL A 189 -2.55 -12.07 10.68
C VAL A 189 -3.52 -10.90 10.46
N TRP A 190 -3.67 -10.06 11.47
CA TRP A 190 -4.51 -8.86 11.41
C TRP A 190 -3.62 -7.63 11.36
N MET A 191 -3.78 -6.84 10.30
CA MET A 191 -3.25 -5.48 10.20
C MET A 191 -4.37 -4.51 10.54
N THR A 192 -4.25 -3.84 11.69
CA THR A 192 -5.25 -2.86 12.14
C THR A 192 -4.84 -1.48 11.68
N MET A 193 -5.72 -0.79 10.96
CA MET A 193 -5.43 0.45 10.25
C MET A 193 -6.53 1.50 10.47
N GLU A 194 -6.22 2.75 10.14
CA GLU A 194 -7.20 3.84 10.06
C GLU A 194 -8.40 3.45 9.20
N MET A 195 -9.60 3.74 9.68
CA MET A 195 -10.79 3.67 8.84
C MET A 195 -10.87 4.92 7.96
N LEU A 196 -10.49 4.77 6.69
CA LEU A 196 -10.56 5.86 5.73
C LEU A 196 -12.01 6.25 5.41
N ARG A 197 -12.27 7.56 5.37
CA ARG A 197 -13.52 8.13 4.87
C ARG A 197 -13.29 8.68 3.46
N GLY A 198 -14.12 8.28 2.50
CA GLY A 198 -13.98 8.68 1.10
C GLY A 198 -14.27 7.54 0.13
N HIS A 199 -13.58 7.51 -1.00
CA HIS A 199 -13.77 6.52 -2.07
C HIS A 199 -12.45 6.02 -2.63
N THR A 200 -12.44 4.76 -3.12
CA THR A 200 -11.38 4.35 -4.03
C THR A 200 -11.34 5.30 -5.23
N LEU A 201 -10.16 5.50 -5.82
CA LEU A 201 -10.01 6.42 -6.94
C LEU A 201 -10.88 5.98 -8.13
N GLU A 202 -11.06 4.67 -8.35
CA GLU A 202 -11.98 4.17 -9.37
C GLU A 202 -13.41 4.72 -9.18
N ARG A 203 -13.95 4.61 -7.96
CA ARG A 203 -15.30 5.12 -7.64
C ARG A 203 -15.35 6.64 -7.69
N TYR A 204 -14.30 7.32 -7.21
CA TYR A 204 -14.22 8.77 -7.28
C TYR A 204 -14.26 9.27 -8.74
N LEU A 205 -13.42 8.74 -9.62
CA LEU A 205 -13.38 9.11 -11.03
C LEU A 205 -14.69 8.80 -11.75
N ARG A 206 -15.37 7.70 -11.41
CA ARG A 206 -16.68 7.36 -11.98
C ARG A 206 -17.76 8.42 -11.68
N LEU A 207 -17.65 9.09 -10.54
CA LEU A 207 -18.59 10.13 -10.11
C LEU A 207 -18.26 11.51 -10.70
N HIS A 208 -16.99 11.77 -11.03
CA HIS A 208 -16.53 13.12 -11.38
C HIS A 208 -16.11 13.28 -12.83
N LEU A 209 -15.57 12.23 -13.48
CA LEU A 209 -15.18 12.30 -14.88
C LEU A 209 -16.40 12.18 -15.79
N LYS A 210 -16.46 13.08 -16.78
CA LYS A 210 -17.50 13.09 -17.82
C LYS A 210 -16.86 13.01 -19.19
N PRO A 211 -17.30 12.13 -20.11
CA PRO A 211 -16.83 12.16 -21.49
C PRO A 211 -16.95 13.56 -22.11
N ILE A 212 -15.99 13.94 -22.95
CA ILE A 212 -15.92 15.30 -23.55
C ILE A 212 -17.16 15.68 -24.37
N TYR A 213 -17.89 14.70 -24.89
CA TYR A 213 -19.12 14.94 -25.65
C TYR A 213 -20.33 15.30 -24.76
N MET A 214 -20.23 15.18 -23.43
CA MET A 214 -21.34 15.46 -22.52
C MET A 214 -21.44 16.94 -22.08
N SER A 215 -20.34 17.70 -22.13
CA SER A 215 -20.31 19.12 -21.76
C SER A 215 -19.10 19.81 -22.38
N THR A 216 -19.24 21.09 -22.73
CA THR A 216 -18.16 21.93 -23.27
C THR A 216 -16.99 22.09 -22.30
N ASP A 217 -17.25 22.06 -21.00
CA ASP A 217 -16.22 22.23 -19.96
C ASP A 217 -15.64 20.90 -19.45
N ALA A 218 -16.21 19.76 -19.86
CA ALA A 218 -15.83 18.43 -19.35
C ALA A 218 -14.33 18.14 -19.52
N ALA A 219 -13.75 18.49 -20.68
CA ALA A 219 -12.31 18.27 -20.92
C ALA A 219 -11.45 19.04 -19.91
N LYS A 220 -11.79 20.31 -19.64
CA LYS A 220 -11.04 21.16 -18.71
C LYS A 220 -11.19 20.70 -17.26
N GLU A 221 -12.40 20.33 -16.84
CA GLU A 221 -12.66 19.78 -15.51
C GLU A 221 -11.90 18.47 -15.30
N ASN A 222 -11.96 17.56 -16.28
CA ASN A 222 -11.25 16.28 -16.21
C ASN A 222 -9.74 16.44 -16.22
N ASP A 223 -9.20 17.35 -17.05
CA ASP A 223 -7.77 17.70 -17.07
C ASP A 223 -7.31 18.10 -15.67
N GLN A 224 -8.04 18.98 -14.99
CA GLN A 224 -7.69 19.46 -13.65
C GLN A 224 -7.71 18.33 -12.62
N ILE A 225 -8.73 17.47 -12.65
CA ILE A 225 -8.83 16.32 -11.74
C ILE A 225 -7.64 15.37 -11.95
N ILE A 226 -7.38 15.00 -13.21
CA ILE A 226 -6.31 14.05 -13.54
C ILE A 226 -4.92 14.66 -13.25
N LEU A 227 -4.74 15.96 -13.47
CA LEU A 227 -3.51 16.66 -13.15
C LEU A 227 -3.21 16.68 -11.64
N ASP A 228 -4.20 17.01 -10.81
CA ASP A 228 -4.08 16.97 -9.34
C ASP A 228 -3.68 15.56 -8.88
N ILE A 229 -4.31 14.53 -9.44
CA ILE A 229 -4.00 13.14 -9.13
C ILE A 229 -2.56 12.77 -9.50
N LEU A 230 -2.14 13.11 -10.72
CA LEU A 230 -0.81 12.78 -11.23
C LEU A 230 0.30 13.51 -10.45
N LEU A 231 0.08 14.77 -10.07
CA LEU A 231 1.02 15.55 -9.25
C LEU A 231 1.23 14.90 -7.89
N GLN A 232 0.14 14.60 -7.18
CA GLN A 232 0.20 13.99 -5.86
C GLN A 232 0.83 12.59 -5.91
N LEU A 233 0.43 11.77 -6.88
CA LEU A 233 0.95 10.41 -7.03
C LEU A 233 2.44 10.41 -7.39
N ALA A 234 2.85 11.18 -8.41
CA ALA A 234 4.26 11.26 -8.80
C ALA A 234 5.13 11.80 -7.65
N HIS A 235 4.65 12.79 -6.89
CA HIS A 235 5.35 13.27 -5.70
C HIS A 235 5.53 12.17 -4.64
N CYS A 236 4.47 11.41 -4.35
CA CYS A 236 4.54 10.28 -3.41
C CYS A 236 5.54 9.21 -3.88
N LEU A 237 5.44 8.81 -5.15
CA LEU A 237 6.33 7.80 -5.73
C LEU A 237 7.79 8.26 -5.72
N HIS A 238 8.07 9.52 -6.05
CA HIS A 238 9.42 10.10 -5.98
C HIS A 238 10.01 10.00 -4.56
N ILE A 239 9.24 10.34 -3.54
CA ILE A 239 9.69 10.22 -2.14
C ILE A 239 10.00 8.77 -1.79
N LEU A 240 9.12 7.83 -2.12
CA LEU A 240 9.35 6.42 -1.79
C LEU A 240 10.53 5.84 -2.56
N GLN A 241 10.71 6.22 -3.82
CA GLN A 241 11.83 5.76 -4.62
C GLN A 241 13.17 6.31 -4.10
N THR A 242 13.24 7.59 -3.76
CA THR A 242 14.48 8.21 -3.28
C THR A 242 14.83 7.84 -1.84
N ARG A 243 13.83 7.62 -0.97
CA ARG A 243 14.05 7.32 0.45
C ARG A 243 14.16 5.83 0.74
N LEU A 244 13.40 5.01 0.00
CA LEU A 244 13.25 3.58 0.28
C LEU A 244 13.72 2.67 -0.85
N HIS A 245 14.06 3.20 -2.04
CA HIS A 245 14.29 2.38 -3.24
C HIS A 245 13.11 1.43 -3.51
N PHE A 246 11.91 1.97 -3.34
CA PHE A 246 10.65 1.24 -3.26
C PHE A 246 9.87 1.26 -4.58
N ASN A 247 9.21 0.16 -4.91
CA ASN A 247 8.11 0.13 -5.86
C ASN A 247 6.86 -0.53 -5.26
N HIS A 248 5.70 -0.01 -5.62
CA HIS A 248 4.42 -0.59 -5.21
C HIS A 248 4.04 -1.82 -6.05
N ARG A 249 4.40 -1.82 -7.34
CA ARG A 249 4.20 -2.87 -8.38
C ARG A 249 2.76 -3.29 -8.69
N ASP A 250 1.79 -2.70 -8.02
CA ASP A 250 0.35 -2.90 -8.25
C ASP A 250 -0.41 -1.58 -8.14
N ILE A 251 0.11 -0.50 -8.76
CA ILE A 251 -0.64 0.75 -8.81
C ILE A 251 -1.77 0.63 -9.83
N LYS A 252 -3.00 0.70 -9.33
CA LYS A 252 -4.24 0.73 -10.10
C LYS A 252 -5.29 1.57 -9.37
N LEU A 253 -6.40 1.90 -10.05
CA LEU A 253 -7.42 2.82 -9.52
C LEU A 253 -8.06 2.35 -8.20
N ASN A 254 -8.08 1.04 -7.92
CA ASN A 254 -8.61 0.51 -6.66
C ASN A 254 -7.60 0.46 -5.50
N ASN A 255 -6.31 0.61 -5.80
CA ASN A 255 -5.25 0.68 -4.79
C ASN A 255 -4.89 2.14 -4.45
N LEU A 256 -5.72 3.08 -4.89
CA LEU A 256 -5.63 4.49 -4.56
C LEU A 256 -6.96 4.91 -3.94
N PHE A 257 -6.91 5.80 -2.96
CA PHE A 257 -8.08 6.28 -2.25
C PHE A 257 -8.07 7.80 -2.15
N VAL A 258 -9.20 8.42 -2.42
CA VAL A 258 -9.41 9.86 -2.28
C VAL A 258 -10.10 10.10 -0.95
N ARG A 259 -9.39 10.76 -0.03
CA ARG A 259 -9.92 11.08 1.31
C ARG A 259 -11.01 12.15 1.20
N HIS A 260 -12.08 11.93 1.95
CA HIS A 260 -13.13 12.93 2.15
C HIS A 260 -12.82 13.71 3.42
N HIS A 261 -12.80 15.04 3.30
CA HIS A 261 -12.60 15.97 4.41
C HIS A 261 -13.93 16.64 4.71
N LYS A 262 -14.25 16.81 6.01
CA LYS A 262 -15.55 17.36 6.44
C LYS A 262 -15.67 18.87 6.18
N ASP A 263 -14.55 19.58 6.25
CA ASP A 263 -14.45 21.02 6.09
C ASP A 263 -13.70 21.36 4.80
N GLU A 264 -13.65 22.66 4.43
CA GLU A 264 -12.79 23.13 3.34
C GLU A 264 -11.34 22.73 3.62
N TRP A 265 -10.87 21.75 2.85
CA TRP A 265 -9.55 21.18 3.02
C TRP A 265 -8.64 21.65 1.90
N ILE A 266 -7.53 22.24 2.28
CA ILE A 266 -6.49 22.73 1.39
C ILE A 266 -5.15 22.34 2.01
N ARG A 267 -4.24 21.84 1.17
CA ARG A 267 -2.88 21.54 1.58
C ARG A 267 -1.91 22.04 0.52
N ASP A 268 -0.95 22.84 0.98
CA ASP A 268 0.18 23.25 0.17
C ASP A 268 1.29 22.20 0.25
N LEU A 269 1.82 21.85 -0.92
CA LEU A 269 2.88 20.89 -1.12
C LEU A 269 4.05 21.58 -1.82
N GLU A 270 5.26 21.32 -1.35
CA GLU A 270 6.48 21.67 -2.08
C GLU A 270 6.94 20.43 -2.86
N ILE A 271 6.70 20.43 -4.16
CA ILE A 271 6.95 19.27 -5.03
C ILE A 271 8.26 19.47 -5.79
N GLU A 272 9.25 18.62 -5.51
CA GLU A 272 10.52 18.63 -6.26
C GLU A 272 10.27 18.42 -7.76
N GLY A 273 10.97 19.19 -8.62
CA GLY A 273 10.77 19.19 -10.07
C GLY A 273 9.58 20.04 -10.56
N TYR A 274 8.59 20.30 -9.71
CA TYR A 274 7.38 21.04 -10.08
C TYR A 274 7.27 22.44 -9.42
N GLY A 275 7.41 22.52 -8.10
CA GLY A 275 7.26 23.74 -7.28
C GLY A 275 6.12 23.63 -6.26
N SER A 276 5.68 24.78 -5.73
CA SER A 276 4.55 24.87 -4.82
C SER A 276 3.25 24.48 -5.54
N TYR A 277 2.46 23.62 -4.90
CA TYR A 277 1.17 23.16 -5.41
C TYR A 277 0.14 23.05 -4.29
N THR A 278 -1.08 23.48 -4.56
CA THR A 278 -2.17 23.47 -3.58
C THR A 278 -3.19 22.40 -3.98
N CYS A 279 -3.27 21.32 -3.20
CA CYS A 279 -4.23 20.25 -3.43
C CYS A 279 -5.49 20.42 -2.57
N LYS A 280 -6.64 20.01 -3.10
CA LYS A 280 -7.96 20.06 -2.43
C LYS A 280 -8.43 18.70 -1.90
N GLN A 281 -7.72 17.65 -2.27
CA GLN A 281 -7.99 16.28 -1.88
C GLN A 281 -6.68 15.58 -1.60
N ASP A 282 -6.68 14.62 -0.68
CA ASP A 282 -5.53 13.78 -0.42
C ASP A 282 -5.70 12.40 -1.08
N ILE A 283 -4.80 12.06 -1.99
CA ILE A 283 -4.60 10.69 -2.46
C ILE A 283 -3.83 9.90 -1.42
N THR A 284 -4.32 8.68 -1.17
CA THR A 284 -3.77 7.70 -0.25
C THR A 284 -3.48 6.40 -1.00
N LEU A 285 -2.26 5.86 -0.87
CA LEU A 285 -1.86 4.56 -1.41
C LEU A 285 -2.41 3.44 -0.51
N LEU A 286 -2.94 2.39 -1.12
CA LEU A 286 -3.48 1.21 -0.45
C LEU A 286 -2.80 -0.06 -0.98
N ASP A 287 -2.84 -1.11 -0.16
CA ASP A 287 -2.52 -2.49 -0.53
C ASP A 287 -1.07 -2.74 -0.99
N PHE A 288 -0.20 -3.00 0.00
CA PHE A 288 1.22 -3.23 -0.23
C PHE A 288 1.58 -4.69 -0.52
N GLY A 289 0.59 -5.56 -0.79
CA GLY A 289 0.77 -7.00 -0.96
C GLY A 289 1.65 -7.41 -2.14
N PHE A 290 1.94 -6.48 -3.06
CA PHE A 290 2.84 -6.64 -4.19
C PHE A 290 4.03 -5.68 -4.10
N SER A 291 4.19 -4.92 -3.02
CA SER A 291 5.26 -3.93 -2.94
C SER A 291 6.62 -4.57 -2.67
N CYS A 292 7.70 -3.81 -2.92
CA CYS A 292 9.05 -4.28 -2.66
C CYS A 292 10.02 -3.14 -2.36
N ILE A 293 11.18 -3.50 -1.78
CA ILE A 293 12.37 -2.64 -1.67
C ILE A 293 13.50 -3.30 -2.45
N GLY A 294 14.12 -2.55 -3.36
CA GLY A 294 15.25 -3.03 -4.14
C GLY A 294 16.57 -2.67 -3.49
N CYS A 295 17.63 -3.34 -3.93
CA CYS A 295 18.99 -2.98 -3.62
C CYS A 295 19.42 -1.74 -4.44
N PRO A 296 19.94 -0.67 -3.82
CA PRO A 296 20.40 0.50 -4.56
C PRO A 296 21.58 0.24 -5.52
N ILE A 297 22.30 -0.89 -5.37
CA ILE A 297 23.49 -1.21 -6.16
C ILE A 297 23.10 -1.92 -7.47
N ASP A 298 22.24 -2.92 -7.40
CA ASP A 298 21.92 -3.81 -8.53
C ASP A 298 20.41 -3.91 -8.83
N ASN A 299 19.55 -3.18 -8.12
CA ASN A 299 18.09 -3.17 -8.24
C ASN A 299 17.37 -4.50 -7.95
N ASN A 300 18.10 -5.52 -7.49
CA ASN A 300 17.54 -6.80 -7.10
C ASN A 300 16.60 -6.63 -5.90
N CYS A 301 15.58 -7.48 -5.82
CA CYS A 301 14.62 -7.45 -4.73
C CYS A 301 15.28 -7.85 -3.39
N ILE A 302 15.26 -6.97 -2.39
CA ILE A 302 15.74 -7.27 -1.03
C ILE A 302 14.57 -7.65 -0.11
N ILE A 303 13.44 -6.95 -0.26
CA ILE A 303 12.20 -7.24 0.45
C ILE A 303 11.08 -7.34 -0.56
N ASN A 304 10.34 -8.43 -0.51
CA ASN A 304 9.27 -8.76 -1.41
C ASN A 304 8.00 -9.05 -0.60
N ALA A 305 6.93 -8.29 -0.83
CA ALA A 305 5.61 -8.71 -0.41
C ALA A 305 4.96 -9.56 -1.52
N GLY A 306 4.34 -10.66 -1.11
CA GLY A 306 3.62 -11.58 -1.98
C GLY A 306 4.50 -12.53 -2.79
N SER A 307 3.86 -13.48 -3.45
CA SER A 307 4.50 -14.57 -4.21
C SER A 307 4.48 -14.38 -5.74
N TRP A 308 3.81 -13.33 -6.25
CA TRP A 308 3.68 -13.09 -7.69
C TRP A 308 5.00 -12.73 -8.37
N PHE A 309 5.83 -11.98 -7.65
CA PHE A 309 7.18 -11.63 -8.08
C PHE A 309 8.18 -12.54 -7.38
N GLU A 310 9.14 -13.07 -8.13
CA GLU A 310 10.23 -13.87 -7.59
C GLU A 310 11.37 -12.96 -7.09
N GLU A 311 12.26 -13.49 -6.26
CA GLU A 311 13.43 -12.73 -5.76
C GLU A 311 14.36 -12.26 -6.89
N LYS A 312 14.37 -12.99 -8.02
CA LYS A 312 15.15 -12.66 -9.22
C LYS A 312 14.55 -11.51 -10.03
N ASP A 313 13.28 -11.18 -9.82
CA ASP A 313 12.65 -10.10 -10.57
C ASP A 313 13.15 -8.74 -10.07
N LEU A 314 13.47 -7.83 -10.99
CA LEU A 314 13.87 -6.48 -10.62
C LEU A 314 12.78 -5.83 -9.77
N CYS A 315 13.13 -5.51 -8.53
CA CYS A 315 12.23 -4.79 -7.65
C CYS A 315 12.16 -3.32 -8.04
N PHE A 316 13.30 -2.68 -8.30
CA PHE A 316 13.32 -1.24 -8.53
C PHE A 316 13.38 -0.87 -10.01
N LYS A 317 12.30 -0.26 -10.48
CA LYS A 317 12.13 0.37 -11.79
C LYS A 317 11.35 1.67 -11.57
N LYS A 318 12.04 2.80 -11.69
CA LYS A 318 11.52 4.12 -11.30
C LYS A 318 10.25 4.52 -12.04
N ASP A 319 10.14 4.11 -13.29
CA ASP A 319 9.07 4.41 -14.22
C ASP A 319 7.83 3.52 -14.05
N ARG A 320 7.97 2.37 -13.38
CA ARG A 320 6.96 1.30 -13.35
C ARG A 320 5.62 1.76 -12.76
N ASP A 321 5.65 2.30 -11.55
CA ASP A 321 4.43 2.55 -10.77
C ASP A 321 3.54 3.64 -11.42
N LEU A 322 4.15 4.71 -11.94
CA LEU A 322 3.41 5.76 -12.65
C LEU A 322 2.95 5.30 -14.04
N CYS A 323 3.76 4.48 -14.72
CA CYS A 323 3.35 3.85 -15.98
C CYS A 323 2.14 2.91 -15.77
N GLN A 324 2.16 2.07 -14.73
CA GLN A 324 1.03 1.21 -14.37
C GLN A 324 -0.22 2.04 -14.07
N PHE A 325 -0.08 3.14 -13.33
CA PHE A 325 -1.19 4.05 -13.06
C PHE A 325 -1.82 4.61 -14.34
N LEU A 326 -1.02 5.21 -15.21
CA LEU A 326 -1.49 5.81 -16.46
C LEU A 326 -2.13 4.77 -17.38
N TYR A 327 -1.56 3.56 -17.43
CA TYR A 327 -2.13 2.43 -18.17
C TYR A 327 -3.50 2.01 -17.59
N ALA A 328 -3.63 1.90 -16.26
CA ALA A 328 -4.89 1.63 -15.57
C ALA A 328 -5.95 2.70 -15.85
N LEU A 329 -5.54 3.97 -15.77
CA LEU A 329 -6.41 5.10 -16.03
C LEU A 329 -6.95 5.07 -17.48
N HIS A 330 -6.08 4.85 -18.47
CA HIS A 330 -6.47 4.79 -19.88
C HIS A 330 -7.33 3.56 -20.21
N ALA A 331 -7.06 2.42 -19.56
CA ALA A 331 -7.87 1.21 -19.72
C ALA A 331 -9.31 1.39 -19.20
N SER A 332 -9.49 2.10 -18.07
CA SER A 332 -10.81 2.39 -17.50
C SER A 332 -11.52 3.56 -18.18
N TYR A 333 -10.75 4.59 -18.57
CA TYR A 333 -11.23 5.82 -19.17
C TYR A 333 -10.37 6.12 -20.41
N PRO A 334 -10.79 5.72 -21.62
CA PRO A 334 -10.05 6.02 -22.85
C PRO A 334 -9.78 7.52 -22.98
N LEU A 335 -8.57 7.94 -22.62
CA LEU A 335 -8.26 9.33 -22.29
C LEU A 335 -8.52 10.30 -23.44
N ASP A 336 -8.37 9.86 -24.68
CA ASP A 336 -8.73 10.61 -25.89
C ASP A 336 -10.21 11.06 -25.94
N LYS A 337 -11.07 10.43 -25.13
CA LYS A 337 -12.51 10.74 -25.00
C LYS A 337 -12.88 11.50 -23.72
N TYR A 338 -11.93 11.70 -22.81
CA TYR A 338 -12.18 12.31 -21.50
C TYR A 338 -11.38 13.59 -21.27
N ILE A 339 -10.17 13.72 -21.80
CA ILE A 339 -9.31 14.89 -21.58
C ILE A 339 -9.11 15.71 -22.85
N SER A 340 -8.51 16.90 -22.71
CA SER A 340 -8.13 17.72 -23.86
C SER A 340 -7.12 17.01 -24.77
N THR A 341 -7.13 17.35 -26.06
CA THR A 341 -6.19 16.77 -27.04
C THR A 341 -4.74 17.10 -26.68
N GLU A 342 -4.49 18.31 -26.16
CA GLU A 342 -3.19 18.75 -25.70
C GLU A 342 -2.70 17.92 -24.52
N PHE A 343 -3.57 17.66 -23.53
CA PHE A 343 -3.20 16.85 -22.37
C PHE A 343 -3.01 15.38 -22.74
N TYR A 344 -3.86 14.83 -23.60
CA TYR A 344 -3.69 13.49 -24.14
C TYR A 344 -2.35 13.34 -24.87
N SER A 345 -1.97 14.31 -25.71
CA SER A 345 -0.68 14.29 -26.41
C SER A 345 0.51 14.29 -25.44
N PHE A 346 0.43 15.08 -24.36
CA PHE A 346 1.43 15.09 -23.30
C PHE A 346 1.55 13.72 -22.60
N LEU A 347 0.43 13.13 -22.16
CA LEU A 347 0.44 11.83 -21.48
C LEU A 347 0.88 10.70 -22.41
N SER A 348 0.43 10.73 -23.67
CA SER A 348 0.81 9.73 -24.69
C SER A 348 2.31 9.71 -24.95
N LYS A 349 2.98 10.88 -24.96
CA LYS A 349 4.46 10.95 -25.03
C LYS A 349 5.14 10.35 -23.80
N SER A 350 4.54 10.51 -22.62
CA SER A 350 5.07 9.96 -21.37
C SER A 350 4.97 8.44 -21.32
N MET A 351 4.01 7.86 -22.06
CA MET A 351 3.74 6.42 -22.16
C MET A 351 4.50 5.73 -23.30
N ILE A 352 5.49 6.40 -23.88
CA ILE A 352 6.43 5.76 -24.80
C ILE A 352 7.47 4.98 -23.97
N ALA A 353 7.42 3.67 -24.08
CA ALA A 353 8.38 2.75 -23.49
C ALA A 353 9.43 2.30 -24.53
N ASP A 354 10.68 2.17 -24.10
CA ASP A 354 11.71 1.41 -24.80
C ASP A 354 11.62 -0.06 -24.35
N ASN A 355 11.60 -0.98 -25.30
CA ASN A 355 11.70 -2.42 -25.05
C ASN A 355 12.83 -2.96 -25.93
N CYS A 356 14.04 -3.02 -25.36
CA CYS A 356 15.24 -3.45 -26.06
C CYS A 356 15.48 -2.68 -27.39
N GLY A 357 15.30 -1.35 -27.38
CA GLY A 357 15.46 -0.48 -28.55
C GLY A 357 14.20 -0.31 -29.41
N LEU A 358 13.10 -1.01 -29.10
CA LEU A 358 11.81 -0.79 -29.75
C LEU A 358 10.99 0.25 -28.96
N SER A 359 10.64 1.35 -29.62
CA SER A 359 9.74 2.36 -29.07
C SER A 359 8.28 1.92 -29.18
N ILE A 360 7.59 1.82 -28.05
CA ILE A 360 6.22 1.32 -27.92
C ILE A 360 5.36 2.35 -27.20
N ASN A 361 4.22 2.72 -27.77
CA ASN A 361 3.22 3.49 -27.05
C ASN A 361 2.28 2.55 -26.29
N LEU A 362 2.34 2.57 -24.97
CA LEU A 362 1.55 1.68 -24.13
C LEU A 362 0.05 2.00 -24.12
N PHE A 363 -0.37 3.16 -24.60
CA PHE A 363 -1.79 3.42 -24.85
C PHE A 363 -2.35 2.65 -26.06
N ASN A 364 -1.53 1.92 -26.81
CA ASN A 364 -2.02 0.94 -27.78
C ASN A 364 -2.45 -0.39 -27.10
N GLY A 365 -2.05 -0.60 -25.85
CA GLY A 365 -2.34 -1.81 -25.08
C GLY A 365 -1.22 -2.85 -25.10
N VAL A 366 -1.32 -3.79 -24.18
CA VAL A 366 -0.43 -4.94 -24.01
C VAL A 366 -1.30 -6.19 -23.94
N LYS A 367 -0.87 -7.29 -24.57
CA LYS A 367 -1.54 -8.59 -24.52
C LYS A 367 -1.26 -9.30 -23.19
N THR A 368 -2.05 -10.31 -22.85
CA THR A 368 -1.92 -11.06 -21.60
C THR A 368 -0.58 -11.75 -21.42
N ASP A 369 0.12 -12.10 -22.50
CA ASP A 369 1.48 -12.66 -22.50
C ASP A 369 2.59 -11.60 -22.32
N GLY A 370 2.21 -10.32 -22.19
CA GLY A 370 3.13 -9.19 -22.10
C GLY A 370 3.58 -8.63 -23.44
N ALA A 371 3.13 -9.16 -24.59
CA ALA A 371 3.52 -8.61 -25.89
C ALA A 371 2.80 -7.27 -26.17
N PRO A 372 3.51 -6.22 -26.62
CA PRO A 372 2.89 -4.92 -26.89
C PRO A 372 2.02 -4.97 -28.14
N ASN A 373 0.94 -4.18 -28.16
CA ASN A 373 0.18 -3.93 -29.38
C ASN A 373 0.85 -2.83 -30.21
N LEU A 374 1.16 -3.14 -31.47
CA LEU A 374 1.79 -2.20 -32.39
C LEU A 374 0.80 -1.21 -33.04
N ALA A 375 -0.49 -1.49 -32.93
CA ALA A 375 -1.56 -0.64 -33.44
C ALA A 375 -2.54 -0.29 -32.31
N PRO A 376 -3.18 0.90 -32.36
CA PRO A 376 -4.19 1.28 -31.38
C PRO A 376 -5.30 0.23 -31.28
N GLY A 377 -5.60 -0.17 -30.04
CA GLY A 377 -6.61 -1.17 -29.74
C GLY A 377 -7.33 -0.86 -28.43
N ARG A 378 -8.27 -1.72 -28.06
CA ARG A 378 -8.87 -1.66 -26.73
C ARG A 378 -7.80 -2.01 -25.71
N VAL A 379 -7.47 -1.06 -24.83
CA VAL A 379 -6.58 -1.29 -23.70
C VAL A 379 -7.35 -1.97 -22.58
N VAL A 380 -6.79 -3.04 -22.04
CA VAL A 380 -7.33 -3.80 -20.91
C VAL A 380 -6.26 -3.83 -19.82
N PHE A 381 -6.67 -3.57 -18.58
CA PHE A 381 -5.82 -3.70 -17.42
C PHE A 381 -5.92 -5.14 -16.88
N ASP A 382 -4.96 -5.97 -17.25
CA ASP A 382 -4.85 -7.39 -16.88
C ASP A 382 -3.40 -7.76 -16.55
N GLU A 383 -3.09 -9.06 -16.40
CA GLU A 383 -1.73 -9.55 -16.09
C GLU A 383 -0.67 -9.15 -17.13
N GLY A 384 -1.08 -8.82 -18.37
CA GLY A 384 -0.19 -8.46 -19.47
C GLY A 384 0.71 -7.27 -19.17
N ILE A 385 0.17 -6.20 -18.56
CA ILE A 385 0.98 -5.02 -18.20
C ILE A 385 2.01 -5.35 -17.11
N TYR A 386 1.68 -6.25 -16.18
CA TYR A 386 2.62 -6.70 -15.15
C TYR A 386 3.75 -7.50 -15.78
N THR A 387 3.44 -8.43 -16.68
CA THR A 387 4.43 -9.21 -17.43
C THR A 387 5.33 -8.30 -18.28
N PHE A 388 4.76 -7.33 -18.99
CA PHE A 388 5.53 -6.40 -19.80
C PHE A 388 6.50 -5.56 -18.97
N LEU A 389 6.01 -4.94 -17.89
CA LEU A 389 6.83 -4.09 -17.03
C LEU A 389 7.78 -4.87 -16.10
N LYS A 390 7.58 -6.18 -15.93
CA LYS A 390 8.51 -7.06 -15.21
C LYS A 390 9.81 -7.31 -15.98
N ASN A 391 9.80 -7.20 -17.31
CA ASN A 391 10.99 -7.39 -18.13
C ASN A 391 12.07 -6.34 -17.84
N GLU A 392 13.33 -6.78 -17.71
CA GLU A 392 14.45 -5.90 -17.36
C GLU A 392 14.76 -4.86 -18.45
N GLY A 393 14.61 -5.22 -19.72
CA GLY A 393 14.88 -4.36 -20.87
C GLY A 393 13.77 -3.36 -21.21
N VAL A 394 12.74 -3.26 -20.39
CA VAL A 394 11.59 -2.37 -20.61
C VAL A 394 11.68 -1.14 -19.72
N PHE A 395 11.64 0.06 -20.30
CA PHE A 395 11.66 1.32 -19.55
C PHE A 395 10.73 2.36 -20.18
N ALA A 396 9.93 3.06 -19.38
CA ALA A 396 9.10 4.18 -19.77
C ALA A 396 9.64 5.48 -19.13
N PRO A 397 10.74 6.08 -19.67
CA PRO A 397 11.42 7.20 -19.01
C PRO A 397 10.50 8.41 -18.76
N GLY A 398 9.50 8.62 -19.63
CA GLY A 398 8.49 9.65 -19.42
C GLY A 398 7.63 9.45 -18.17
N CYS A 399 7.63 8.25 -17.59
CA CYS A 399 6.94 7.90 -16.34
C CYS A 399 7.87 7.87 -15.11
N GLU A 400 9.16 8.20 -15.22
CA GLU A 400 9.98 8.43 -14.02
C GLU A 400 9.41 9.65 -13.25
N PRO A 401 9.03 9.52 -11.96
CA PRO A 401 8.25 10.54 -11.27
C PRO A 401 8.85 11.96 -11.31
N LEU A 402 10.16 12.11 -11.04
CA LEU A 402 10.80 13.43 -11.05
C LEU A 402 10.88 14.05 -12.46
N GLN A 403 11.16 13.22 -13.48
CA GLN A 403 11.17 13.65 -14.88
C GLN A 403 9.77 14.04 -15.33
N PHE A 404 8.76 13.24 -14.97
CA PHE A 404 7.36 13.50 -15.26
C PHE A 404 6.91 14.83 -14.65
N LEU A 405 7.19 15.06 -13.36
CA LEU A 405 6.87 16.31 -12.65
C LEU A 405 7.51 17.53 -13.33
N SER A 406 8.78 17.43 -13.71
CA SER A 406 9.50 18.49 -14.41
C SER A 406 8.87 18.81 -15.78
N THR A 407 8.53 17.77 -16.54
CA THR A 407 7.90 17.93 -17.87
C THR A 407 6.46 18.46 -17.75
N LEU A 408 5.73 18.05 -16.71
CA LEU A 408 4.37 18.53 -16.43
C LEU A 408 4.37 20.03 -16.11
N ARG A 409 5.34 20.50 -15.32
CA ARG A 409 5.52 21.94 -15.04
C ARG A 409 5.71 22.74 -16.33
N ASP A 410 6.53 22.23 -17.24
CA ASP A 410 6.78 22.89 -18.52
C ASP A 410 5.57 22.86 -19.45
N TYR A 411 4.76 21.80 -19.38
CA TYR A 411 3.48 21.71 -20.08
C TYR A 411 2.50 22.79 -19.60
N GLU A 412 2.34 22.96 -18.28
CA GLU A 412 1.42 23.96 -17.73
C GLU A 412 1.86 25.40 -18.00
N ARG A 413 3.17 25.68 -18.04
CA ARG A 413 3.70 27.00 -18.41
C ARG A 413 3.40 27.44 -19.84
N ARG A 414 3.05 26.49 -20.72
CA ARG A 414 2.76 26.75 -22.14
C ARG A 414 1.27 26.90 -22.43
N LYS A 415 0.41 26.58 -21.45
CA LYS A 415 -1.02 26.89 -21.49
C LYS A 415 -1.24 28.36 -21.14
#